data_AF-A0A0F7SN80-F1
#
_entry.id   AF-A0A0F7SN80-F1
#
_cell.length_a   1.000
_cell.length_b   1.000
_cell.length_c   1.000
_cell.angle_alpha   90.00
_cell.angle_beta   90.00
_cell.angle_gamma   90.00
#
_symmetry.space_group_name_H-M   'P 1'
#
loop_
_entity.id
_entity.type
_entity.pdbx_description
1 polymer ?
#
loop_
_entity_poly.entity_id
_entity_poly.type
_entity_poly.pdbx_seq_one_letter_code
_entity_poly.pdbx_strand_id
1 'polypeptide(L)'
;MTHSRPNKSAPAPPPLSPLTNVFCRSCARVITPRSKSQSSTDTPQKYCSARCRSNKPTKPIDRTIHQAWLTHLDRSATPISTELIESEVFDPIRQISSPSKSDVSEGDAQKAGEERARQREMVRQAGRRLVVFGSDAGVEGTNTQKSEFDPNTFEIVQGPPWRPVEGSFAKNEFWVRRTVL
;
A
#
# COMPACT_ATOMS: atom_id res chain seq x y z
N MET A 1 2.35 6.86 -31.32
CA MET A 1 1.75 5.56 -30.95
C MET A 1 0.65 5.84 -29.92
N THR A 2 -0.60 5.77 -30.35
CA THR A 2 -1.79 6.11 -29.55
C THR A 2 -2.06 5.00 -28.53
N HIS A 3 -1.92 5.30 -27.24
CA HIS A 3 -2.31 4.37 -26.17
C HIS A 3 -3.84 4.35 -26.08
N SER A 4 -4.47 3.37 -26.75
CA SER A 4 -5.90 3.11 -26.63
C SER A 4 -6.25 2.70 -25.19
N ARG A 5 -7.29 3.33 -24.64
CA ARG A 5 -7.85 2.97 -23.32
C ARG A 5 -8.66 1.67 -23.46
N PRO A 6 -8.50 0.69 -22.56
CA PRO A 6 -9.32 -0.53 -22.58
C PRO A 6 -10.79 -0.22 -22.21
N ASN A 7 -11.72 -0.87 -22.91
CA ASN A 7 -13.17 -0.71 -22.77
C ASN A 7 -13.73 -1.46 -21.54
N LYS A 8 -14.83 -0.95 -20.99
CA LYS A 8 -15.60 -1.40 -19.81
C LYS A 8 -16.09 -2.86 -19.88
N SER A 9 -16.05 -3.47 -21.07
CA SER A 9 -16.46 -4.87 -21.33
C SER A 9 -15.29 -5.85 -21.47
N ALA A 10 -14.07 -5.47 -21.09
CA ALA A 10 -12.93 -6.38 -21.14
C ALA A 10 -13.20 -7.63 -20.25
N PRO A 11 -12.84 -8.84 -20.71
CA PRO A 11 -12.90 -10.06 -19.89
C PRO A 11 -12.21 -9.81 -18.55
N ALA A 12 -12.75 -10.41 -17.48
CA ALA A 12 -12.10 -10.35 -16.17
C ALA A 12 -10.63 -10.77 -16.34
N PRO A 13 -9.66 -9.98 -15.84
CA PRO A 13 -8.26 -10.34 -15.96
C PRO A 13 -8.06 -11.73 -15.33
N PRO A 14 -7.21 -12.58 -15.93
CA PRO A 14 -6.92 -13.89 -15.37
C PRO A 14 -6.47 -13.74 -13.91
N PRO A 15 -6.74 -14.75 -13.05
CA PRO A 15 -6.29 -14.72 -11.67
C PRO A 15 -4.79 -14.41 -11.65
N LEU A 16 -4.42 -13.42 -10.83
CA LEU A 16 -3.06 -12.88 -10.75
C LEU A 16 -2.11 -14.04 -10.45
N SER A 17 -1.33 -14.48 -11.44
CA SER A 17 -0.28 -15.49 -11.21
C SER A 17 0.68 -14.96 -10.16
N PRO A 18 0.76 -15.57 -8.97
CA PRO A 18 1.83 -15.24 -8.05
C PRO A 18 3.10 -15.95 -8.55
N LEU A 19 4.27 -15.41 -8.20
CA LEU A 19 5.64 -16.00 -8.31
C LEU A 19 6.63 -15.49 -9.38
N THR A 20 6.27 -14.73 -10.43
CA THR A 20 7.31 -14.20 -11.36
C THR A 20 7.72 -12.75 -11.09
N ASN A 21 6.89 -11.97 -10.40
CA ASN A 21 7.14 -10.56 -10.17
C ASN A 21 7.93 -10.35 -8.86
N VAL A 22 9.02 -9.57 -8.94
CA VAL A 22 9.75 -9.10 -7.76
C VAL A 22 9.12 -7.79 -7.28
N PHE A 23 8.76 -7.72 -6.00
CA PHE A 23 8.14 -6.52 -5.41
C PHE A 23 9.11 -5.72 -4.55
N CYS A 24 8.95 -4.40 -4.56
CA CYS A 24 9.73 -3.50 -3.72
C CYS A 24 9.33 -3.66 -2.24
N ARG A 25 10.30 -3.94 -1.35
CA ARG A 25 10.02 -4.10 0.09
C ARG A 25 9.45 -2.85 0.77
N SER A 26 9.74 -1.66 0.28
CA SER A 26 9.21 -0.41 0.87
C SER A 26 7.81 -0.06 0.38
N CYS A 27 7.59 0.03 -0.94
CA CYS A 27 6.32 0.51 -1.49
C CYS A 27 5.41 -0.58 -2.07
N ALA A 28 5.87 -1.83 -2.08
CA ALA A 28 5.20 -3.01 -2.64
C ALA A 28 4.74 -2.86 -4.10
N ARG A 29 5.41 -1.99 -4.87
CA ARG A 29 5.24 -1.93 -6.33
C ARG A 29 6.11 -2.98 -7.01
N VAL A 30 5.64 -3.51 -8.14
CA VAL A 30 6.41 -4.40 -9.01
C VAL A 30 7.70 -3.68 -9.43
N ILE A 31 8.83 -4.36 -9.28
CA ILE A 31 10.12 -3.92 -9.76
C ILE A 31 10.22 -4.37 -11.22
N THR A 32 10.03 -3.43 -12.14
CA THR A 32 10.31 -3.66 -13.55
C THR A 32 11.82 -3.65 -13.77
N PRO A 33 12.42 -4.68 -14.42
CA PRO A 33 13.82 -4.61 -14.80
C PRO A 33 14.02 -3.41 -15.74
N ARG A 34 14.88 -2.47 -15.36
CA ARG A 34 15.20 -1.31 -16.19
C ARG A 34 16.19 -1.76 -17.26
N SER A 35 15.86 -1.62 -18.53
CA SER A 35 16.58 -2.26 -19.65
C SER A 35 18.01 -1.77 -19.91
N LYS A 36 18.53 -0.78 -19.19
CA LYS A 36 19.90 -0.29 -19.38
C LYS A 36 20.47 0.19 -18.04
N SER A 37 21.72 -0.22 -17.78
CA SER A 37 22.59 0.07 -16.64
C SER A 37 22.25 -0.55 -15.27
N GLN A 38 22.54 -1.84 -15.10
CA GLN A 38 22.90 -2.37 -13.79
C GLN A 38 24.20 -3.16 -13.85
N SER A 39 25.12 -2.76 -12.97
CA SER A 39 26.36 -3.42 -12.64
C SER A 39 26.11 -4.88 -12.26
N SER A 40 26.97 -5.74 -12.79
CA SER A 40 27.11 -7.18 -12.56
C SER A 40 27.28 -7.55 -11.07
N THR A 41 26.21 -7.46 -10.28
CA THR A 41 26.18 -7.95 -8.91
C THR A 41 24.95 -8.82 -8.80
N ASP A 42 25.16 -10.11 -8.53
CA ASP A 42 24.19 -11.21 -8.58
C ASP A 42 23.08 -11.14 -7.50
N THR A 43 22.97 -10.00 -6.80
CA THR A 43 21.97 -9.81 -5.76
C THR A 43 20.65 -9.31 -6.35
N PRO A 44 19.52 -9.99 -6.11
CA PRO A 44 18.23 -9.54 -6.62
C PRO A 44 17.86 -8.17 -6.04
N GLN A 45 17.43 -7.24 -6.91
CA GLN A 45 17.06 -5.89 -6.53
C GLN A 45 15.85 -5.92 -5.58
N LYS A 46 16.04 -5.46 -4.33
CA LYS A 46 14.99 -5.46 -3.27
C LYS A 46 14.05 -4.23 -3.29
N TYR A 47 14.46 -3.15 -3.95
CA TYR A 47 13.78 -1.86 -3.88
C TYR A 47 13.72 -1.18 -5.25
N CYS A 48 12.63 -0.48 -5.57
CA CYS A 48 12.44 0.13 -6.90
C CYS A 48 13.20 1.45 -7.12
N SER A 49 13.70 2.10 -6.06
CA SER A 49 14.40 3.41 -6.16
C SER A 49 15.34 3.66 -4.98
N ALA A 50 16.24 4.64 -5.10
CA ALA A 50 17.05 5.14 -3.98
C ALA A 50 16.16 5.65 -2.83
N ARG A 51 15.08 6.37 -3.14
CA ARG A 51 14.12 6.87 -2.15
C ARG A 51 13.50 5.73 -1.33
N CYS A 52 13.12 4.62 -1.96
CA CYS A 52 12.59 3.44 -1.27
C CYS A 52 13.67 2.73 -0.43
N ARG A 53 14.94 2.71 -0.88
CA ARG A 53 16.05 2.17 -0.10
C ARG A 53 16.31 2.96 1.18
N SER A 54 16.17 4.28 1.13
CA SER A 54 16.40 5.16 2.28
C SER A 54 15.19 5.30 3.21
N ASN A 55 13.96 5.19 2.68
CA ASN A 55 12.73 5.28 3.46
C ASN A 55 12.10 3.89 3.64
N LYS A 56 12.76 3.06 4.45
CA LYS A 56 12.25 1.73 4.80
C LYS A 56 11.12 1.86 5.83
N PRO A 57 10.15 0.92 5.84
CA PRO A 57 9.05 0.93 6.79
C PRO A 57 9.50 0.41 8.16
N THR A 58 10.45 1.08 8.78
CA THR A 58 11.04 0.70 10.08
C THR A 58 10.56 1.57 11.23
N LYS A 59 9.79 2.63 10.94
CA LYS A 59 9.35 3.58 11.97
C LYS A 59 8.17 2.99 12.77
N PRO A 60 7.98 3.37 14.04
CA PRO A 60 6.85 2.89 14.83
C PRO A 60 5.49 3.12 14.15
N ILE A 61 5.35 4.24 13.46
CA ILE A 61 4.15 4.58 12.70
C ILE A 61 3.83 3.57 11.58
N ASP A 62 4.83 2.96 10.94
CA ASP A 62 4.58 1.92 9.93
C ASP A 62 3.94 0.67 10.56
N ARG A 63 4.35 0.33 11.78
CA ARG A 63 3.77 -0.78 12.55
C ARG A 63 2.35 -0.45 12.99
N THR A 64 2.09 0.78 13.45
CA THR A 64 0.75 1.25 13.81
C THR A 64 -0.22 1.15 12.63
N ILE A 65 0.17 1.65 11.45
CA ILE A 65 -0.66 1.54 10.25
C ILE A 65 -0.93 0.08 9.89
N HIS A 66 0.10 -0.77 9.94
CA HIS A 66 -0.05 -2.19 9.62
C HIS A 66 -1.02 -2.90 10.59
N GLN A 67 -0.91 -2.65 11.89
CA GLN A 67 -1.80 -3.20 12.91
C GLN A 67 -3.24 -2.71 12.74
N ALA A 68 -3.43 -1.44 12.37
CA ALA A 68 -4.76 -0.92 12.05
C ALA A 68 -5.40 -1.70 10.89
N TRP A 69 -4.66 -1.92 9.80
CA TRP A 69 -5.15 -2.75 8.69
C TRP A 69 -5.59 -4.14 9.14
N LEU A 70 -4.75 -4.87 9.87
CA LEU A 70 -5.06 -6.22 10.35
C LEU A 70 -6.31 -6.24 11.24
N THR A 71 -6.39 -5.32 12.19
CA THR A 71 -7.52 -5.22 13.12
C THR A 71 -8.84 -5.02 12.37
N HIS A 72 -8.87 -4.15 11.35
CA HIS A 72 -10.07 -3.93 10.55
C HIS A 72 -10.40 -5.11 9.64
N LEU A 73 -9.38 -5.72 9.02
CA LEU A 73 -9.57 -6.86 8.12
C LEU A 73 -10.03 -8.12 8.85
N ASP A 74 -9.68 -8.30 10.12
CA ASP A 74 -10.14 -9.41 10.95
C ASP A 74 -11.59 -9.25 11.42
N ARG A 75 -12.04 -8.00 11.59
CA ARG A 75 -13.38 -7.68 12.10
C ARG A 75 -14.42 -7.46 11.02
N SER A 76 -14.01 -7.13 9.80
CA SER A 76 -14.90 -6.66 8.74
C SER A 76 -15.17 -7.71 7.66
N ALA A 77 -16.45 -7.91 7.33
CA ALA A 77 -16.88 -8.67 6.16
C ALA A 77 -16.82 -7.85 4.85
N THR A 78 -16.60 -6.53 4.94
CA THR A 78 -16.53 -5.63 3.79
C THR A 78 -15.10 -5.15 3.52
N PRO A 79 -14.77 -4.76 2.28
CA PRO A 79 -13.48 -4.17 1.96
C PRO A 79 -13.18 -2.92 2.80
N ILE A 80 -11.97 -2.85 3.35
CA ILE A 80 -11.47 -1.76 4.18
C ILE A 80 -10.79 -0.72 3.32
N SER A 81 -11.20 0.55 3.44
CA SER A 81 -10.66 1.63 2.62
C SER A 81 -9.37 2.21 3.19
N THR A 82 -8.53 2.77 2.32
CA THR A 82 -7.34 3.50 2.76
C THR A 82 -7.68 4.75 3.58
N GLU A 83 -8.83 5.39 3.34
CA GLU A 83 -9.24 6.58 4.08
C GLU A 83 -9.68 6.26 5.51
N LEU A 84 -10.31 5.10 5.73
CA LEU A 84 -10.64 4.64 7.07
C LEU A 84 -9.38 4.51 7.93
N ILE A 85 -8.35 3.84 7.40
CA ILE A 85 -7.07 3.65 8.10
C ILE A 85 -6.32 4.97 8.27
N GLU A 86 -6.36 5.87 7.27
CA GLU A 86 -5.79 7.22 7.41
C GLU A 86 -6.41 7.98 8.57
N SER A 87 -7.75 8.03 8.64
CA SER A 87 -8.44 8.76 9.71
C SER A 87 -8.21 8.15 11.09
N GLU A 88 -8.14 6.83 11.20
CA GLU A 88 -7.86 6.17 12.48
C GLU A 88 -6.44 6.46 13.00
N VAL A 89 -5.46 6.46 12.10
CA VAL A 89 -4.05 6.59 12.49
C VAL A 89 -3.61 8.05 12.61
N PHE A 90 -4.15 8.93 11.77
CA PHE A 90 -3.63 10.29 11.59
C PHE A 90 -4.63 11.42 11.90
N ASP A 91 -5.93 11.17 12.07
CA ASP A 91 -6.85 12.21 12.52
C ASP A 91 -6.93 12.28 14.06
N PRO A 92 -6.42 13.35 14.69
CA PRO A 92 -6.44 13.50 16.15
C PRO A 92 -7.82 13.81 16.73
N ILE A 93 -8.90 13.92 15.94
CA ILE A 93 -10.23 14.36 16.40
C ILE A 93 -10.92 13.34 17.34
N ARG A 94 -10.40 12.11 17.46
CA ARG A 94 -10.79 11.22 18.57
C ARG A 94 -10.27 11.67 19.94
N GLN A 95 -9.40 12.69 20.01
CA GLN A 95 -8.96 13.32 21.26
C GLN A 95 -8.98 14.85 21.14
N ILE A 96 -10.14 15.43 21.49
CA ILE A 96 -10.29 16.75 22.14
C ILE A 96 -10.07 17.99 21.23
N SER A 97 -11.18 18.62 20.86
CA SER A 97 -11.37 20.02 20.41
C SER A 97 -10.59 20.51 19.18
N SER A 98 -11.33 20.70 18.08
CA SER A 98 -10.92 21.39 16.86
C SER A 98 -10.56 22.87 17.12
N PRO A 99 -9.39 23.37 16.68
CA PRO A 99 -9.11 24.81 16.63
C PRO A 99 -9.78 25.48 15.41
N SER A 100 -10.17 26.74 15.58
CA SER A 100 -10.87 27.58 14.58
C SER A 100 -9.98 27.97 13.39
N LYS A 101 -10.63 28.13 12.24
CA LYS A 101 -10.08 28.19 10.88
C LYS A 101 -9.42 29.53 10.47
N SER A 102 -9.12 30.44 11.40
CA SER A 102 -8.91 31.86 11.08
C SER A 102 -7.48 32.29 10.73
N ASP A 103 -6.44 31.52 11.03
CA ASP A 103 -5.04 32.04 11.00
C ASP A 103 -4.03 31.10 10.32
N VAL A 104 -4.31 30.61 9.10
CA VAL A 104 -3.37 29.74 8.37
C VAL A 104 -2.79 30.46 7.16
N SER A 105 -1.48 30.69 7.17
CA SER A 105 -0.77 31.29 6.04
C SER A 105 -0.69 30.33 4.85
N GLU A 106 -0.50 30.86 3.63
CA GLU A 106 -0.42 30.07 2.40
C GLU A 106 0.73 29.03 2.44
N GLY A 107 1.85 29.38 3.08
CA GLY A 107 2.97 28.47 3.30
C GLY A 107 2.67 27.33 4.28
N ASP A 108 1.81 27.59 5.27
CA ASP A 108 1.37 26.56 6.22
C ASP A 108 0.34 25.62 5.58
N ALA A 109 -0.53 26.14 4.72
CA ALA A 109 -1.46 25.35 3.94
C ALA A 109 -0.74 24.38 2.98
N GLN A 110 0.35 24.83 2.33
CA GLN A 110 1.13 23.98 1.42
C GLN A 110 1.83 22.83 2.16
N LYS A 111 2.48 23.13 3.30
CA LYS A 111 3.13 22.13 4.14
C LYS A 111 2.13 21.11 4.69
N ALA A 112 0.95 21.57 5.12
CA ALA A 112 -0.12 20.69 5.57
C ALA A 112 -0.61 19.77 4.44
N GLY A 113 -0.72 20.28 3.21
CA GLY A 113 -1.07 19.50 2.03
C GLY A 113 -0.05 18.41 1.70
N GLU A 114 1.25 18.75 1.75
CA GLU A 114 2.34 17.78 1.53
C GLU A 114 2.33 16.67 2.60
N GLU A 115 2.16 17.04 3.86
CA GLU A 115 2.12 16.07 4.97
C GLU A 115 0.91 15.12 4.83
N ARG A 116 -0.27 15.64 4.49
CA ARG A 116 -1.46 14.80 4.25
C ARG A 116 -1.24 13.84 3.07
N ALA A 117 -0.61 14.30 1.99
CA ALA A 117 -0.25 13.45 0.87
C ALA A 117 0.76 12.36 1.28
N ARG A 118 1.72 12.69 2.14
CA ARG A 118 2.70 11.75 2.70
C ARG A 118 2.02 10.68 3.55
N GLN A 119 1.13 11.07 4.46
CA GLN A 119 0.36 10.15 5.32
C GLN A 119 -0.50 9.19 4.49
N ARG A 120 -1.23 9.72 3.49
CA ARG A 120 -1.99 8.90 2.53
C ARG A 120 -1.14 7.85 1.85
N GLU A 121 0.04 8.24 1.37
CA GLU A 121 0.94 7.30 0.71
C GLU A 121 1.51 6.28 1.69
N MET A 122 1.75 6.63 2.97
CA MET A 122 2.18 5.67 3.99
C MET A 122 1.13 4.56 4.20
N VAL A 123 -0.15 4.94 4.33
CA VAL A 123 -1.26 3.99 4.47
C VAL A 123 -1.37 3.08 3.25
N ARG A 124 -1.25 3.66 2.06
CA ARG A 124 -1.34 2.91 0.79
C ARG A 124 -0.16 1.95 0.60
N GLN A 125 1.04 2.35 1.01
CA GLN A 125 2.20 1.45 0.99
C GLN A 125 2.02 0.29 1.97
N ALA A 126 1.50 0.54 3.18
CA ALA A 126 1.22 -0.51 4.14
C ALA A 126 0.18 -1.52 3.63
N GLY A 127 -0.93 -1.04 3.03
CA GLY A 127 -1.94 -1.91 2.44
C GLY A 127 -1.39 -2.77 1.29
N ARG A 128 -0.57 -2.19 0.39
CA ARG A 128 0.11 -2.96 -0.66
C ARG A 128 1.08 -4.00 -0.09
N ARG A 129 1.84 -3.63 0.94
CA ARG A 129 2.77 -4.54 1.62
C ARG A 129 2.03 -5.71 2.26
N LEU A 130 0.87 -5.46 2.89
CA LEU A 130 0.04 -6.50 3.47
C LEU A 130 -0.44 -7.52 2.42
N VAL A 131 -0.85 -7.04 1.25
CA VAL A 131 -1.29 -7.92 0.15
C VAL A 131 -0.12 -8.74 -0.43
N VAL A 132 1.03 -8.11 -0.63
CA VAL A 132 2.18 -8.77 -1.29
C VAL A 132 2.98 -9.67 -0.34
N PHE A 133 3.13 -9.26 0.92
CA PHE A 133 4.03 -9.91 1.88
C PHE A 133 3.30 -10.46 3.12
N GLY A 134 1.99 -10.24 3.24
CA GLY A 134 1.18 -10.75 4.34
C GLY A 134 1.27 -9.96 5.63
N SER A 135 0.73 -10.54 6.69
CA SER A 135 0.65 -9.95 8.03
C SER A 135 2.02 -9.66 8.68
N ASP A 136 3.09 -10.26 8.16
CA ASP A 136 4.45 -10.07 8.66
C ASP A 136 5.19 -8.88 7.99
N ALA A 137 4.53 -8.13 7.10
CA ALA A 137 5.15 -7.13 6.23
C ALA A 137 5.76 -5.88 6.93
N GLY A 138 5.79 -5.83 8.26
CA GLY A 138 6.30 -4.71 9.07
C GLY A 138 7.48 -5.06 9.99
N VAL A 139 7.99 -6.29 9.96
CA VAL A 139 9.06 -6.75 10.85
C VAL A 139 10.33 -7.06 10.05
N GLU A 140 11.08 -6.03 9.64
CA GLU A 140 12.49 -6.25 9.24
C GLU A 140 13.30 -6.55 10.52
N GLY A 141 13.73 -7.80 10.69
CA GLY A 141 14.66 -8.20 11.76
C GLY A 141 14.40 -9.56 12.39
N THR A 142 13.21 -10.15 12.22
CA THR A 142 13.00 -11.54 12.61
C THR A 142 13.35 -12.43 11.44
N ASN A 143 14.27 -13.36 11.69
CA ASN A 143 14.48 -14.55 10.88
C ASN A 143 13.26 -15.47 11.05
N THR A 144 12.05 -14.94 10.81
CA THR A 144 10.80 -15.68 10.93
C THR A 144 10.87 -16.73 9.84
N GLN A 145 11.10 -17.96 10.29
CA GLN A 145 11.00 -19.15 9.46
C GLN A 145 9.67 -19.06 8.74
N LYS A 146 9.75 -18.86 7.42
CA LYS A 146 8.74 -19.08 6.39
C LYS A 146 7.44 -19.68 6.97
N SER A 147 6.64 -18.85 7.65
CA SER A 147 5.24 -19.19 7.88
C SER A 147 4.67 -19.39 6.49
N GLU A 148 3.76 -20.34 6.34
CA GLU A 148 3.09 -20.61 5.06
C GLU A 148 2.24 -19.38 4.72
N PHE A 149 2.90 -18.36 4.17
CA PHE A 149 2.28 -17.14 3.70
C PHE A 149 1.48 -17.53 2.48
N ASP A 150 0.17 -17.54 2.60
CA ASP A 150 -0.70 -17.63 1.44
C ASP A 150 -0.80 -16.24 0.78
N PRO A 151 -0.18 -16.05 -0.40
CA PRO A 151 -0.21 -14.78 -1.13
C PRO A 151 -1.62 -14.36 -1.53
N ASN A 152 -2.61 -15.23 -1.43
CA ASN A 152 -4.01 -14.95 -1.73
C ASN A 152 -4.84 -14.61 -0.48
N THR A 153 -4.23 -14.48 0.70
CA THR A 153 -4.97 -14.13 1.94
C THR A 153 -5.69 -12.78 1.83
N PHE A 154 -5.05 -11.81 1.18
CA PHE A 154 -5.57 -10.46 1.02
C PHE A 154 -5.50 -10.04 -0.44
N GLU A 155 -6.48 -9.25 -0.87
CA GLU A 155 -6.48 -8.65 -2.20
C GLU A 155 -6.90 -7.18 -2.17
N ILE A 156 -6.36 -6.41 -3.11
CA ILE A 156 -6.76 -5.01 -3.32
C ILE A 156 -7.93 -5.00 -4.29
N VAL A 157 -8.99 -4.27 -3.95
CA VAL A 157 -10.18 -4.09 -4.79
C VAL A 157 -10.46 -2.62 -5.03
N GLN A 158 -11.12 -2.32 -6.15
CA GLN A 158 -11.44 -0.93 -6.52
C GLN A 158 -12.87 -0.77 -7.04
N GLY A 159 -13.60 0.17 -6.42
CA GLY A 159 -14.92 0.65 -6.83
C GLY A 159 -16.06 -0.37 -6.64
N PRO A 160 -17.32 0.04 -6.82
CA PRO A 160 -18.43 -0.86 -7.05
C PRO A 160 -18.56 -1.18 -8.55
N PRO A 161 -18.63 -2.45 -8.98
CA PRO A 161 -18.47 -3.66 -8.16
C PRO A 161 -17.00 -3.87 -7.73
N TRP A 162 -16.79 -4.49 -6.56
CA TRP A 162 -15.47 -4.71 -5.94
C TRP A 162 -14.59 -5.64 -6.78
N ARG A 163 -13.90 -5.06 -7.77
CA ARG A 163 -13.02 -5.80 -8.68
C ARG A 163 -11.60 -5.87 -8.12
N PRO A 164 -10.97 -7.06 -8.11
CA PRO A 164 -9.58 -7.18 -7.73
C PRO A 164 -8.69 -6.44 -8.73
N VAL A 165 -7.70 -5.73 -8.21
CA VAL A 165 -6.70 -5.01 -8.97
C VAL A 165 -5.32 -5.22 -8.37
N GLU A 166 -4.32 -5.32 -9.24
CA GLU A 166 -2.92 -5.34 -8.81
C GLU A 166 -2.58 -4.01 -8.10
N GLY A 167 -1.93 -4.09 -6.94
CA GLY A 167 -1.67 -2.91 -6.10
C GLY A 167 -0.85 -1.81 -6.78
N SER A 168 -0.02 -2.18 -7.75
CA SER A 168 0.76 -1.23 -8.57
C SER A 168 -0.12 -0.42 -9.54
N PHE A 169 -1.30 -0.92 -9.90
CA PHE A 169 -2.22 -0.28 -10.85
C PHE A 169 -3.44 0.35 -10.18
N ALA A 170 -3.66 0.13 -8.88
CA ALA A 170 -4.72 0.78 -8.11
C ALA A 170 -4.57 2.31 -8.17
N LYS A 171 -5.58 2.97 -8.74
CA LYS A 171 -5.63 4.44 -8.86
C LYS A 171 -6.50 5.01 -7.76
N ASN A 172 -6.16 6.19 -7.24
CA ASN A 172 -6.97 6.87 -6.22
C ASN A 172 -7.26 5.95 -5.01
N GLU A 173 -8.34 6.20 -4.27
CA GLU A 173 -8.74 5.32 -3.18
C GLU A 173 -8.90 3.87 -3.66
N PHE A 174 -8.37 2.95 -2.86
CA PHE A 174 -8.57 1.53 -3.02
C PHE A 174 -8.91 0.91 -1.67
N TRP A 175 -9.44 -0.31 -1.73
CA TRP A 175 -9.82 -1.07 -0.55
C TRP A 175 -9.02 -2.37 -0.50
N VAL A 176 -8.80 -2.90 0.68
CA VAL A 176 -8.24 -4.23 0.90
C VAL A 176 -9.32 -5.09 1.52
N ARG A 177 -9.44 -6.35 1.09
CA ARG A 177 -10.28 -7.34 1.77
C ARG A 177 -9.53 -8.64 1.97
N ARG A 178 -9.98 -9.42 2.94
CA ARG A 178 -9.57 -10.81 3.09
C ARG A 178 -10.28 -11.63 2.01
N THR A 179 -9.53 -12.49 1.32
CA THR A 179 -10.10 -13.43 0.36
C THR A 179 -10.71 -14.58 1.13
N VAL A 180 -11.95 -14.95 0.80
CA VAL A 180 -12.56 -16.17 1.32
C VAL A 180 -12.13 -17.29 0.39
N LEU A 181 -11.28 -18.19 0.87
CA LEU A 181 -10.93 -19.43 0.16
C LEU A 181 -12.07 -20.45 0.27
#